data_AF-A0A061RYT9-F1
#
_entry.id   AF-A0A061RYT9-F1
#
_cell.length_a   1.000
_cell.length_b   1.000
_cell.length_c   1.000
_cell.angle_alpha   90.00
_cell.angle_beta   90.00
_cell.angle_gamma   90.00
#
_symmetry.space_group_name_H-M   'P 1'
#
loop_
_entity.id
_entity.type
_entity.pdbx_description
1 polymer ?
#
loop_
_entity_poly.entity_id
_entity_poly.type
_entity_poly.pdbx_seq_one_letter_code
_entity_poly.pdbx_strand_id
1 'polypeptide(L)' 'ENSEKESSILGENRVRVEEEVLPPDIPEDETFPIIIGADVIYEPLHAKLVVNVLSRRLQQGGCIILCCG' A
#
# COMPACT_ATOMS: atom_id res chain seq x y z
N GLU A 1 47.97 -31.14 -13.83
CA GLU A 1 47.32 -32.42 -14.14
C GLU A 1 45.81 -32.22 -13.99
N ASN A 2 45.05 -32.56 -15.03
CA ASN A 2 43.58 -32.70 -15.17
C ASN A 2 42.65 -32.10 -14.09
N SER A 3 41.68 -31.21 -14.38
CA SER A 3 40.57 -31.28 -15.36
C SER A 3 39.65 -32.49 -15.19
N GLU A 4 38.47 -32.27 -14.58
CA GLU A 4 37.15 -32.92 -14.80
C GLU A 4 36.20 -32.40 -13.70
N LYS A 5 35.42 -31.33 -13.94
CA LYS A 5 34.04 -31.28 -14.44
C LYS A 5 33.01 -32.01 -13.57
N GLU A 6 32.07 -31.23 -13.03
CA GLU A 6 30.63 -31.51 -12.75
C GLU A 6 30.20 -30.51 -11.66
N SER A 7 29.11 -29.72 -11.73
CA SER A 7 27.96 -29.68 -12.62
C SER A 7 27.47 -28.23 -12.66
N SER A 8 27.25 -27.72 -13.86
CA SER A 8 26.54 -26.47 -14.08
C SER A 8 25.06 -26.69 -13.78
N ILE A 9 24.62 -26.39 -12.56
CA ILE A 9 23.20 -26.27 -12.24
C ILE A 9 22.84 -24.80 -12.49
N LEU A 10 21.90 -24.62 -13.40
CA LEU A 10 21.45 -23.33 -13.93
C LEU A 10 21.26 -22.33 -12.79
N GLY A 11 21.80 -21.13 -13.00
CA GLY A 11 21.58 -19.98 -12.13
C GLY A 11 20.09 -19.81 -11.87
N GLU A 12 19.70 -20.04 -10.62
CA GLU A 12 18.36 -19.80 -10.13
C GLU A 12 18.10 -18.29 -10.28
N ASN A 13 17.50 -17.92 -11.40
CA ASN A 13 16.86 -16.63 -11.58
C ASN A 13 15.67 -16.62 -10.62
N ARG A 14 15.95 -16.36 -9.34
CA ARG A 14 14.94 -16.05 -8.33
C ARG A 14 14.34 -14.72 -8.75
N VAL A 15 13.33 -14.78 -9.61
CA VAL A 15 12.39 -13.69 -9.83
C VAL A 15 11.77 -13.42 -8.47
N ARG A 16 12.28 -12.40 -7.77
CA ARG A 16 11.56 -11.80 -6.65
C ARG A 16 10.34 -11.18 -7.29
N VAL A 17 9.20 -11.86 -7.19
CA VAL A 17 7.92 -11.23 -7.45
C VAL A 17 7.75 -10.25 -6.29
N GLU A 18 8.16 -9.01 -6.52
CA GLU A 18 7.66 -7.90 -5.72
C GLU A 18 6.16 -7.91 -5.97
N GLU A 19 5.41 -8.38 -4.97
CA GLU A 19 3.95 -8.34 -4.99
C GLU A 19 3.59 -6.86 -5.04
N GLU A 20 3.34 -6.33 -6.24
CA GLU A 20 2.80 -4.99 -6.41
C GLU A 20 1.48 -4.98 -5.66
N VAL A 21 1.49 -4.37 -4.47
CA VAL A 21 0.28 -4.11 -3.68
C VAL A 21 -0.51 -3.07 -4.45
N LEU A 22 -1.33 -3.56 -5.38
CA LEU A 22 -2.27 -2.72 -6.11
C LEU A 22 -3.26 -2.16 -5.09
N PRO A 23 -3.56 -0.85 -5.14
CA PRO A 23 -4.60 -0.29 -4.29
C PRO A 23 -5.91 -1.02 -4.57
N PRO A 24 -6.78 -1.18 -3.56
CA PRO A 24 -8.09 -1.78 -3.76
C PRO A 24 -8.85 -0.97 -4.84
N ASP A 25 -9.50 -1.69 -5.75
CA ASP A 25 -10.33 -1.09 -6.81
C ASP A 25 -11.66 -0.61 -6.19
N ILE A 26 -11.63 0.61 -5.68
CA ILE A 26 -12.77 1.26 -5.04
C ILE A 26 -13.28 2.38 -5.96
N PRO A 27 -14.55 2.36 -6.40
CA PRO A 27 -15.15 3.43 -7.21
C PRO A 27 -14.86 4.82 -6.64
N GLU A 28 -14.58 5.82 -7.48
CA GLU A 28 -14.17 7.15 -7.03
C GLU A 28 -15.26 7.89 -6.23
N ASP A 29 -16.53 7.58 -6.49
CA ASP A 29 -17.72 8.18 -5.89
C ASP A 29 -18.22 7.45 -4.64
N GLU A 30 -17.63 6.30 -4.30
CA GLU A 30 -17.99 5.57 -3.09
C GLU A 30 -17.70 6.41 -1.83
N THR A 31 -18.64 6.39 -0.88
CA THR A 31 -18.49 7.08 0.41
C THR A 31 -18.76 6.12 1.55
N PHE A 32 -18.16 6.41 2.70
CA PHE A 32 -18.17 5.55 3.87
C PHE A 32 -18.77 6.29 5.07
N PRO A 33 -19.67 5.65 5.85
CA PRO A 33 -20.18 6.24 7.08
C PRO A 33 -19.14 6.27 8.21
N ILE A 34 -18.14 5.38 8.14
CA ILE A 34 -17.05 5.27 9.11
C ILE A 34 -15.74 5.09 8.35
N ILE A 35 -14.73 5.90 8.67
CA ILE A 35 -13.36 5.75 8.18
C ILE A 35 -12.43 5.58 9.38
N ILE A 36 -11.59 4.54 9.36
CA ILE A 36 -10.62 4.24 10.41
C ILE A 36 -9.23 4.21 9.78
N GLY A 37 -8.29 4.94 10.37
CA GLY A 37 -6.89 4.96 9.95
C GLY A 37 -5.94 4.95 11.14
N ALA A 38 -4.79 4.31 10.98
CA ALA A 38 -3.70 4.32 11.95
C ALA A 38 -2.41 4.75 11.24
N ASP A 39 -1.70 5.68 11.86
CA ASP A 39 -0.42 6.24 11.41
C ASP A 39 -0.48 6.80 9.98
N VAL A 40 -1.64 7.26 9.52
CA VAL A 40 -1.82 7.71 8.12
C VAL A 40 -1.19 9.08 7.82
N ILE A 41 -0.73 9.82 8.84
CA ILE A 41 -0.11 11.14 8.70
C ILE A 41 1.35 11.07 9.16
N TYR A 42 2.26 10.81 8.21
CA TYR A 42 3.70 10.73 8.49
C TYR A 42 4.43 12.07 8.34
N GLU A 43 3.96 12.94 7.44
CA GLU A 43 4.55 14.25 7.17
C GLU A 43 3.47 15.33 7.01
N PRO A 44 3.79 16.63 7.24
CA PRO A 44 2.83 17.72 7.10
C PRO A 44 2.20 17.82 5.70
N LEU A 45 2.93 17.44 4.64
CA LEU A 45 2.41 17.43 3.27
C LEU A 45 1.37 16.31 3.08
N HIS A 46 1.59 15.14 3.68
CA HIS A 46 0.66 14.02 3.66
C HIS A 46 -0.65 14.32 4.38
N ALA A 47 -0.61 15.13 5.46
CA ALA A 47 -1.81 15.55 6.17
C ALA A 47 -2.85 16.20 5.23
N LYS A 48 -2.41 17.06 4.30
CA LYS A 48 -3.31 17.73 3.36
C LYS A 48 -3.95 16.75 2.37
N LEU A 49 -3.19 15.76 1.91
CA LEU A 49 -3.68 14.71 1.02
C LEU A 49 -4.72 13.85 1.75
N VAL A 50 -4.40 13.41 2.96
CA VAL A 50 -5.30 12.63 3.82
C VAL A 50 -6.60 13.40 4.05
N VAL A 51 -6.54 14.68 4.42
CA VAL A 51 -7.75 15.51 4.60
C VAL A 51 -8.60 15.60 3.33
N ASN A 52 -7.98 15.74 2.16
CA ASN A 52 -8.71 15.80 0.87
C ASN A 52 -9.36 14.46 0.51
N VAL A 53 -8.71 13.34 0.82
CA VAL A 53 -9.30 12.00 0.64
C VAL A 53 -10.48 11.83 1.61
N LEU A 54 -10.28 12.13 2.88
CA LEU A 54 -11.31 12.00 3.91
C LEU A 54 -12.53 12.87 3.62
N SER A 55 -12.36 14.10 3.15
CA SER A 55 -13.49 15.00 2.84
C SER A 55 -14.33 14.54 1.66
N ARG A 56 -13.73 13.80 0.71
CA ARG A 56 -14.45 13.22 -0.45
C ARG A 56 -15.11 11.90 -0.12
N ARG A 57 -14.48 11.11 0.75
CA ARG A 57 -14.87 9.72 1.02
C ARG A 57 -15.76 9.57 2.24
N LEU A 58 -15.86 10.59 3.11
CA LEU A 58 -16.77 10.55 4.24
C LEU A 58 -18.20 10.89 3.79
N GLN A 59 -19.13 9.98 4.09
CA GLN A 59 -20.56 10.24 3.90
C GLN A 59 -21.01 11.39 4.83
N GLN A 60 -22.02 12.15 4.40
CA GLN A 60 -22.61 13.19 5.26
C GLN A 60 -23.10 12.59 6.59
N GLY A 61 -22.66 13.19 7.71
CA GLY A 61 -22.96 12.72 9.07
C GLY A 61 -22.11 11.54 9.55
N GLY A 62 -21.13 11.10 8.76
CA GLY A 62 -20.20 10.03 9.13
C GLY A 62 -19.16 10.42 10.17
N CYS A 63 -18.36 9.44 10.58
CA CYS A 63 -17.29 9.60 11.58
C CYS A 63 -15.93 9.15 11.03
N ILE A 64 -14.87 9.83 11.48
CA ILE A 64 -13.48 9.47 11.18
C ILE A 64 -12.75 9.23 12.50
N ILE A 65 -12.02 8.12 12.59
CA ILE A 65 -11.14 7.80 13.71
C ILE A 65 -9.71 7.64 13.17
N LEU A 66 -8.83 8.57 13.54
CA LEU A 66 -7.40 8.50 13.20
C LEU A 66 -6.57 8.32 14.47
N CYS A 67 -5.76 7.26 14.50
CA CYS A 67 -4.70 7.11 15.48
C CYS A 67 -3.39 7.63 14.86
N CYS A 68 -2.74 8.60 15.50
CA CYS A 68 -1.43 9.10 15.07
C CYS A 68 -0.48 8.98 16.27
N GLY A 69 0.48 8.06 16.18
CA GLY A 69 1.52 7.84 17.19
C GLY A 69 2.71 8.78 17.09
#